data_AF-A0A8C0QLA2-F1
#
_entry.id   AF-A0A8C0QLA2-F1
#
_cell.length_a   1.000
_cell.length_b   1.000
_cell.length_c   1.000
_cell.angle_alpha   90.00
_cell.angle_beta   90.00
_cell.angle_gamma   90.00
#
_symmetry.space_group_name_H-M   'P 1'
#
loop_
_entity.id
_entity.type
_entity.pdbx_description
1 polymer ?
#
loop_
_entity_poly.entity_id
_entity_poly.type
_entity_poly.pdbx_seq_one_letter_code
_entity_poly.pdbx_strand_id
1 'polypeptide(L)'
;MPKAKGKNRRRKFGYNVNRKRLNRQSRKRAAPRIECSHIRRAWDGTKSVSQNLAEMGLAADPNKAIPIRKRQLPVMEMEVDGQDKGKRVVKKPYVLDELEYEASLPEKKSETLSRDLLDYVQYMVRNHGENYKAMACDEKNFYQDTPKQIKRKISVYKRFYPEEFQAFIASLQQVKMDQQ
;
A
#
# COMPACT_ATOMS: atom_id res chain seq x y z
N MET A 1 -8.81 0.79 47.44
CA MET A 1 -9.01 0.12 46.14
C MET A 1 -9.30 -1.36 46.39
N PRO A 2 -10.38 -1.96 45.87
CA PRO A 2 -10.64 -3.38 46.11
C PRO A 2 -9.62 -4.20 45.32
N LYS A 3 -8.77 -4.97 46.03
CA LYS A 3 -7.81 -5.90 45.44
C LYS A 3 -8.57 -6.90 44.57
N ALA A 4 -8.18 -7.06 43.31
CA ALA A 4 -8.76 -8.05 42.41
C ALA A 4 -8.72 -9.42 43.09
N LYS A 5 -9.89 -9.96 43.46
CA LYS A 5 -9.99 -11.30 44.05
C LYS A 5 -9.51 -12.31 43.01
N GLY A 6 -8.27 -12.77 43.19
CA GLY A 6 -7.67 -13.83 42.39
C GLY A 6 -8.58 -15.05 42.34
N LYS A 7 -8.60 -15.72 41.18
CA LYS A 7 -9.35 -16.96 40.95
C LYS A 7 -8.77 -18.08 41.84
N ASN A 8 -9.06 -18.06 43.13
CA ASN A 8 -8.60 -19.03 44.13
C ASN A 8 -9.41 -20.34 44.11
N ARG A 9 -10.29 -20.54 43.12
CA ARG A 9 -11.08 -21.76 43.01
C ARG A 9 -10.33 -22.78 42.15
N ARG A 10 -9.87 -23.88 42.76
CA ARG A 10 -9.32 -25.05 42.04
C ARG A 10 -10.28 -25.42 40.90
N ARG A 11 -9.79 -25.38 39.66
CA ARG A 11 -10.58 -25.75 38.48
C ARG A 11 -10.92 -27.24 38.58
N LYS A 12 -12.18 -27.57 38.88
CA LYS A 12 -12.67 -28.95 38.86
C LYS A 12 -12.59 -29.49 37.42
N PHE A 13 -12.15 -30.74 37.25
CA PHE A 13 -12.14 -31.40 35.95
C PHE A 13 -13.59 -31.65 35.51
N GLY A 14 -14.00 -31.10 34.37
CA GLY A 14 -15.31 -31.34 33.81
C GLY A 14 -15.33 -32.65 33.05
N TYR A 15 -15.95 -33.69 33.61
CA TYR A 15 -16.03 -35.03 33.01
C TYR A 15 -16.77 -35.04 31.66
N ASN A 16 -17.67 -34.09 31.42
CA ASN A 16 -18.44 -33.96 30.18
C ASN A 16 -17.68 -33.25 29.05
N VAL A 17 -16.44 -32.77 29.29
CA VAL A 17 -15.65 -32.01 28.31
C VAL A 17 -14.44 -32.80 27.87
N ASN A 18 -14.42 -33.22 26.60
CA ASN A 18 -13.22 -33.79 26.01
C ASN A 18 -12.19 -32.68 25.69
N ARG A 19 -11.27 -32.44 26.64
CA ARG A 19 -10.22 -31.42 26.53
C ARG A 19 -9.31 -31.61 25.31
N LYS A 20 -9.06 -32.85 24.86
CA LYS A 20 -8.26 -33.12 23.65
C LYS A 20 -8.97 -32.61 22.40
N ARG A 21 -10.28 -32.86 22.28
CA ARG A 21 -11.11 -32.34 21.17
C ARG A 21 -11.17 -30.82 21.17
N LEU A 22 -11.38 -30.21 22.33
CA LEU A 22 -11.42 -28.75 22.47
C LEU A 22 -10.10 -28.11 22.08
N ASN A 23 -8.96 -28.66 22.53
CA ASN A 23 -7.62 -28.18 22.15
C ASN A 23 -7.38 -28.32 20.62
N ARG A 24 -7.78 -29.44 20.02
CA ARG A 24 -7.71 -29.60 18.55
C ARG A 24 -8.55 -28.53 17.83
N GLN A 25 -9.76 -28.25 18.31
CA GLN A 25 -10.63 -27.23 17.71
C GLN A 25 -10.08 -25.82 17.91
N SER A 26 -9.55 -25.49 19.09
CA SER A 26 -8.95 -24.18 19.35
C SER A 26 -7.69 -23.96 18.51
N ARG A 27 -6.85 -24.99 18.34
CA ARG A 27 -5.68 -24.93 17.44
C ARG A 27 -6.09 -24.71 15.99
N LYS A 28 -7.12 -25.42 15.50
CA LYS A 28 -7.67 -25.22 14.15
C LYS A 28 -8.21 -23.80 13.95
N ARG A 29 -8.90 -23.24 14.95
CA ARG A 29 -9.43 -21.87 14.90
C ARG A 29 -8.35 -20.79 15.03
N ALA A 30 -7.24 -21.10 15.70
CA ALA A 30 -6.12 -20.17 15.88
C ALA A 30 -5.15 -20.17 14.69
N ALA A 31 -5.26 -21.14 13.77
CA ALA A 31 -4.43 -21.18 12.56
C ALA A 31 -4.88 -20.08 11.59
N PRO A 32 -4.00 -19.14 11.22
CA PRO A 32 -4.35 -18.08 10.28
C PRO A 32 -4.49 -18.64 8.86
N ARG A 33 -5.38 -18.03 8.06
CA ARG A 33 -5.39 -18.22 6.61
C ARG A 33 -4.31 -17.32 6.02
N ILE A 34 -3.29 -17.92 5.41
CA ILE A 34 -2.14 -17.21 4.85
C ILE A 34 -2.28 -17.16 3.33
N GLU A 35 -2.38 -15.96 2.77
CA GLU A 35 -2.51 -15.74 1.33
C GLU A 35 -1.14 -15.72 0.62
N CYS A 36 -0.15 -15.06 1.23
CA CYS A 36 1.21 -15.00 0.69
C CYS A 36 1.83 -16.40 0.60
N SER A 37 2.31 -16.75 -0.60
CA SER A 37 2.85 -18.08 -0.90
C SER A 37 4.14 -18.37 -0.14
N HIS A 38 5.04 -17.39 0.00
CA HIS A 38 6.33 -17.52 0.68
C HIS A 38 6.17 -17.83 2.17
N ILE A 39 5.34 -17.05 2.85
CA ILE A 39 5.03 -17.26 4.27
C ILE A 39 4.34 -18.61 4.46
N ARG A 40 3.42 -18.99 3.56
CA ARG A 40 2.70 -20.27 3.65
C ARG A 40 3.63 -21.47 3.51
N ARG A 41 4.61 -21.42 2.59
CA ARG A 41 5.63 -22.46 2.41
C ARG A 41 6.52 -22.60 3.65
N ALA A 42 6.88 -21.47 4.26
CA ALA A 42 7.74 -21.45 5.44
C ALA A 42 6.97 -21.73 6.76
N TRP A 43 5.64 -21.83 6.74
CA TRP A 43 4.82 -21.92 7.94
C TRP A 43 4.87 -23.30 8.62
N ASP A 44 5.13 -23.33 9.93
CA ASP A 44 5.09 -24.55 10.73
C ASP A 44 3.83 -24.57 11.63
N GLY A 45 2.94 -25.54 11.39
CA GLY A 45 1.70 -25.69 12.15
C GLY A 45 1.87 -26.16 13.60
N THR A 46 3.09 -26.57 14.00
CA THR A 46 3.39 -26.97 15.37
C THR A 46 3.75 -25.79 16.28
N LYS A 47 4.22 -24.69 15.69
CA LYS A 47 4.68 -23.48 16.39
C LYS A 47 3.57 -22.44 16.52
N SER A 48 3.76 -21.50 17.44
CA SER A 48 2.86 -20.36 17.57
C SER A 48 3.03 -19.39 16.40
N VAL A 49 1.99 -18.59 16.12
CA VAL A 49 2.04 -17.51 15.11
C VAL A 49 3.22 -16.58 15.37
N SER A 50 3.42 -16.15 16.62
CA SER A 50 4.50 -15.23 16.98
C SER A 50 5.88 -15.83 16.79
N GLN A 51 6.04 -17.14 17.04
CA GLN A 51 7.29 -17.84 16.84
C GLN A 51 7.60 -18.03 15.35
N ASN A 52 6.60 -18.42 14.55
CA ASN A 52 6.76 -18.55 13.09
C ASN A 52 7.19 -17.23 12.46
N LEU A 53 6.50 -16.13 12.78
CA LEU A 53 6.84 -14.81 12.27
C LEU A 53 8.24 -14.39 12.72
N ALA A 54 8.59 -14.58 14.00
CA ALA A 54 9.93 -14.27 14.49
C ALA A 54 11.04 -15.10 13.81
N GLU A 55 10.78 -16.37 13.50
CA GLU A 55 11.74 -17.23 12.78
C GLU A 55 11.94 -16.79 11.32
N MET A 56 10.91 -16.22 10.70
CA MET A 56 10.97 -15.58 9.37
C MET A 56 11.46 -14.13 9.44
N GLY A 57 11.77 -13.58 10.62
CA GLY A 57 12.18 -12.18 10.78
C GLY A 57 11.04 -11.16 10.65
N LEU A 58 9.78 -11.61 10.67
CA LEU A 58 8.59 -10.78 10.63
C LEU A 58 8.12 -10.37 12.04
N ALA A 59 7.55 -9.17 12.13
CA ALA A 59 6.95 -8.68 13.37
C ALA A 59 5.58 -9.33 13.63
N ALA A 60 5.41 -9.95 14.80
CA ALA A 60 4.11 -10.49 15.22
C ALA A 60 3.12 -9.42 15.70
N ASP A 61 3.64 -8.30 16.20
CA ASP A 61 2.85 -7.19 16.72
C ASP A 61 3.50 -5.88 16.25
N PRO A 62 2.88 -5.15 15.31
CA PRO A 62 3.49 -3.97 14.70
C PRO A 62 3.70 -2.83 15.72
N ASN A 63 2.80 -2.67 16.69
CA ASN A 63 2.91 -1.62 17.71
C ASN A 63 4.06 -1.87 18.69
N LYS A 64 4.47 -3.13 18.87
CA LYS A 64 5.65 -3.50 19.67
C LYS A 64 6.94 -3.41 18.86
N ALA A 65 6.88 -3.67 17.57
CA ALA A 65 8.04 -3.58 16.69
C ALA A 65 8.39 -2.12 16.37
N ILE A 66 7.36 -1.27 16.16
CA ILE A 66 7.49 0.15 15.86
C ILE A 66 6.71 0.91 16.93
N PRO A 67 7.35 1.26 18.07
CA PRO A 67 6.67 2.01 19.12
C PRO A 67 6.33 3.42 18.63
N ILE A 68 5.04 3.77 18.69
CA ILE A 68 4.58 5.14 18.41
C ILE A 68 5.14 6.04 19.50
N ARG A 69 5.97 7.02 19.13
CA ARG A 69 6.47 8.05 20.03
C ARG A 69 5.28 8.87 20.53
N LYS A 70 4.86 8.65 21.77
CA LYS A 70 3.89 9.52 22.43
C LYS A 70 4.60 10.85 22.68
N ARG A 71 4.07 11.96 22.14
CA ARG A 71 4.51 13.31 22.50
C ARG A 71 4.33 13.45 24.02
N GLN A 72 5.42 13.36 24.77
CA GLN A 72 5.36 13.54 26.21
C GLN A 72 5.14 15.04 26.48
N LEU A 73 4.06 15.37 27.20
CA LEU A 73 4.06 16.55 28.05
C LEU A 73 5.09 16.28 29.17
N PRO A 74 5.86 17.29 29.61
CA PRO A 74 7.00 17.09 30.51
C PRO A 74 6.49 16.74 31.91
N VAL A 75 6.27 15.45 32.18
CA VAL A 75 6.12 14.92 33.52
C VAL A 75 6.87 13.60 33.57
N MET A 76 8.05 13.68 34.19
CA MET A 76 8.83 12.59 34.79
C MET A 76 9.21 11.45 33.82
N GLU A 77 10.41 11.57 33.26
CA GLU A 77 11.13 10.47 32.61
C GLU A 77 11.30 9.32 33.62
N MET A 78 10.38 8.38 33.58
CA MET A 78 10.63 7.04 34.07
C MET A 78 11.28 6.31 32.89
N GLU A 79 12.60 6.18 32.93
CA GLU A 79 13.38 5.36 32.00
C GLU A 79 12.73 3.98 31.94
N VAL A 80 11.93 3.72 30.89
CA VAL A 80 11.45 2.38 30.61
C VAL A 80 12.64 1.68 29.99
N ASP A 81 13.38 1.00 30.86
CA ASP A 81 14.50 0.11 30.58
C ASP A 81 14.50 -0.33 29.12
N GLY A 82 15.50 0.17 28.39
CA GLY A 82 15.88 -0.34 27.09
C GLY A 82 16.09 -1.83 27.21
N GLN A 83 15.05 -2.60 26.93
CA GLN A 83 15.18 -4.03 26.73
C GLN A 83 15.98 -4.18 25.44
N ASP A 84 17.30 -4.28 25.61
CA ASP A 84 18.20 -4.95 24.68
C ASP A 84 17.67 -6.37 24.49
N LYS A 85 16.69 -6.50 23.60
CA LYS A 85 16.22 -7.79 23.11
C LYS A 85 17.34 -8.27 22.23
N GLY A 86 18.25 -9.07 22.81
CA GLY A 86 19.37 -9.68 22.12
C GLY A 86 18.96 -10.10 20.70
N LYS A 87 19.80 -9.72 19.73
CA LYS A 87 19.53 -9.85 18.29
C LYS A 87 18.87 -11.20 18.02
N ARG A 88 17.56 -11.18 17.71
CA ARG A 88 16.82 -12.41 17.43
C ARG A 88 17.40 -12.99 16.16
N VAL A 89 18.10 -14.12 16.29
CA VAL A 89 18.66 -14.84 15.15
C VAL A 89 17.49 -15.32 14.28
N VAL A 90 17.37 -14.77 13.09
CA VAL A 90 16.38 -15.17 12.08
C VAL A 90 16.79 -16.54 11.55
N LYS A 91 15.89 -17.52 11.60
CA LYS A 91 16.17 -18.89 11.17
C LYS A 91 15.87 -19.12 9.69
N LYS A 92 14.93 -18.35 9.14
CA LYS A 92 14.43 -18.46 7.76
C LYS A 92 14.58 -17.12 7.04
N PRO A 93 15.82 -16.66 6.79
CA PRO A 93 16.06 -15.36 6.16
C PRO A 93 15.54 -15.29 4.72
N TYR A 94 15.55 -16.42 4.00
CA TYR A 94 15.09 -16.52 2.61
C TYR A 94 13.67 -15.97 2.37
N VAL A 95 12.79 -16.04 3.38
CA VAL A 95 11.42 -15.51 3.26
C VAL A 95 11.42 -13.99 3.16
N LEU A 96 12.31 -13.30 3.88
CA LEU A 96 12.45 -11.85 3.78
C LEU A 96 13.02 -11.48 2.41
N ASP A 97 14.10 -12.15 2.00
CA ASP A 97 14.76 -11.87 0.72
C ASP A 97 13.78 -12.02 -0.46
N GLU A 98 12.95 -13.07 -0.46
CA GLU A 98 11.89 -13.28 -1.46
C GLU A 98 10.83 -12.18 -1.45
N LEU A 99 10.39 -11.76 -0.25
CA LEU A 99 9.38 -10.70 -0.09
C LEU A 99 9.93 -9.32 -0.49
N GLU A 100 11.17 -9.02 -0.13
CA GLU A 100 11.86 -7.79 -0.49
C GLU A 100 12.06 -7.73 -2.00
N TYR A 101 12.47 -8.85 -2.62
CA TYR A 101 12.58 -8.95 -4.06
C TYR A 101 11.23 -8.70 -4.75
N GLU A 102 10.16 -9.37 -4.32
CA GLU A 102 8.82 -9.15 -4.90
C GLU A 102 8.33 -7.71 -4.73
N ALA A 103 8.55 -7.11 -3.56
CA ALA A 103 8.19 -5.72 -3.31
C ALA A 103 9.03 -4.71 -4.11
N SER A 104 10.25 -5.08 -4.50
CA SER A 104 11.13 -4.24 -5.33
C SER A 104 10.68 -4.19 -6.80
N LEU A 105 9.87 -5.15 -7.24
CA LEU A 105 9.39 -5.20 -8.62
C LEU A 105 8.42 -4.04 -8.88
N PRO A 106 8.58 -3.29 -9.98
CA PRO A 106 7.66 -2.22 -10.32
C PRO A 106 6.29 -2.79 -10.69
N GLU A 107 5.23 -2.23 -10.09
CA GLU A 107 3.86 -2.58 -10.46
C GLU A 107 3.49 -1.97 -11.82
N LYS A 108 2.75 -2.74 -12.63
CA LYS A 108 2.17 -2.23 -13.87
C LYS A 108 1.07 -1.23 -13.54
N LYS A 109 1.29 0.04 -13.89
CA LYS A 109 0.23 1.05 -13.84
C LYS A 109 -0.76 0.78 -14.97
N SER A 110 -1.99 0.40 -14.64
CA SER A 110 -3.10 0.26 -15.61
C SER A 110 -3.90 1.57 -15.75
N GLU A 111 -3.29 2.70 -15.41
CA GLU A 111 -3.91 4.01 -15.54
C GLU A 111 -4.00 4.38 -17.03
N THR A 112 -5.18 4.78 -17.47
CA THR A 112 -5.44 5.25 -18.83
C THR A 112 -6.19 6.57 -18.76
N LEU A 113 -6.12 7.37 -19.83
CA LEU A 113 -6.92 8.59 -19.92
C LEU A 113 -8.29 8.30 -20.53
N SER A 114 -9.30 9.05 -20.10
CA SER A 114 -10.61 9.00 -20.73
C SER A 114 -10.54 9.55 -22.15
N ARG A 115 -11.30 8.96 -23.07
CA ARG A 115 -11.37 9.40 -24.46
C ARG A 115 -11.79 10.86 -24.58
N ASP A 116 -12.77 11.29 -23.79
CA ASP A 116 -13.24 12.67 -23.76
C ASP A 116 -12.12 13.68 -23.41
N LEU A 117 -11.19 13.29 -22.52
CA LEU A 117 -10.05 14.13 -22.18
C LEU A 117 -9.07 14.25 -23.34
N LEU A 118 -8.85 13.15 -24.06
CA LEU A 118 -7.99 13.12 -25.25
C LEU A 118 -8.58 14.01 -26.35
N ASP A 119 -9.85 13.82 -26.67
CA ASP A 119 -10.57 14.59 -27.69
C ASP A 119 -10.58 16.10 -27.35
N TYR A 120 -10.82 16.44 -26.08
CA TYR A 120 -10.74 17.81 -25.58
C TYR A 120 -9.34 18.41 -25.77
N VAL A 121 -8.29 17.68 -25.36
CA VAL A 121 -6.91 18.16 -25.46
C VAL A 121 -6.48 18.31 -26.92
N GLN A 122 -6.79 17.34 -27.78
CA GLN A 122 -6.48 17.40 -29.20
C GLN A 122 -7.18 18.58 -29.87
N TYR A 123 -8.46 18.82 -29.55
CA TYR A 123 -9.19 20.00 -30.04
C TYR A 123 -8.51 21.31 -29.62
N MET A 124 -8.20 21.46 -28.33
CA MET A 124 -7.57 22.67 -27.79
C MET A 124 -6.21 22.94 -28.44
N VAL A 125 -5.38 21.90 -28.58
CA VAL A 125 -4.06 22.04 -29.17
C VAL A 125 -4.14 22.30 -30.68
N ARG A 126 -5.10 21.70 -31.40
CA ARG A 126 -5.30 21.93 -32.83
C ARG A 126 -5.68 23.37 -33.14
N ASN A 127 -6.57 23.96 -32.35
CA ASN A 127 -7.10 25.30 -32.63
C ASN A 127 -6.22 26.42 -32.03
N HIS A 128 -5.75 26.24 -30.80
CA HIS A 128 -5.07 27.29 -30.03
C HIS A 128 -3.57 27.08 -29.85
N GLY A 129 -3.04 25.91 -30.21
CA GLY A 129 -1.61 25.59 -30.09
C GLY A 129 -1.13 25.55 -28.63
N GLU A 130 -0.24 26.47 -28.25
CA GLU A 130 0.26 26.63 -26.88
C GLU A 130 -0.36 27.82 -26.12
N ASN A 131 -1.36 28.48 -26.71
CA ASN A 131 -2.00 29.66 -26.12
C ASN A 131 -3.06 29.28 -25.08
N TYR A 132 -2.62 28.95 -23.86
CA TYR A 132 -3.53 28.51 -22.78
C TYR A 132 -4.56 29.56 -22.34
N LYS A 133 -4.28 30.85 -22.54
CA LYS A 133 -5.26 31.91 -22.27
C LYS A 133 -6.41 31.87 -23.28
N ALA A 134 -6.10 31.64 -24.56
CA ALA A 134 -7.11 31.50 -25.60
C ALA A 134 -7.95 30.23 -25.40
N MET A 135 -7.32 29.11 -25.02
CA MET A 135 -8.02 27.86 -24.68
C MET A 135 -9.02 28.02 -23.52
N ALA A 136 -8.71 28.88 -22.55
CA ALA A 136 -9.62 29.12 -21.43
C ALA A 136 -10.87 29.90 -21.86
N CYS A 137 -10.75 30.75 -22.88
CA CYS A 137 -11.85 31.52 -23.47
C CYS A 137 -12.62 30.76 -24.56
N ASP A 138 -12.21 29.53 -24.89
CA ASP A 138 -12.83 28.74 -25.94
C ASP A 138 -14.19 28.16 -25.51
N GLU A 139 -15.13 28.06 -26.45
CA GLU A 139 -16.49 27.58 -26.20
C GLU A 139 -16.53 26.12 -25.73
N LYS A 140 -15.57 25.28 -26.17
CA LYS A 140 -15.46 23.89 -25.76
C LYS A 140 -14.99 23.74 -24.32
N ASN A 141 -14.47 24.80 -23.70
CA ASN A 141 -14.15 24.85 -22.28
C ASN A 141 -15.40 25.02 -21.40
N PHE A 142 -16.34 24.07 -21.50
CA PHE A 142 -17.64 24.12 -20.82
C PHE A 142 -17.51 24.24 -19.28
N TYR A 143 -16.52 23.55 -18.70
CA TYR A 143 -16.27 23.58 -17.26
C TYR A 143 -15.42 24.76 -16.79
N GLN A 144 -15.11 25.70 -17.70
CA GLN A 144 -14.39 26.94 -17.39
C GLN A 144 -13.03 26.67 -16.73
N ASP A 145 -12.30 25.68 -17.24
CA ASP A 145 -10.97 25.37 -16.74
C ASP A 145 -10.05 26.59 -16.87
N THR A 146 -9.31 26.88 -15.81
CA THR A 146 -8.28 27.91 -15.83
C THR A 146 -7.13 27.52 -16.77
N PRO A 147 -6.39 28.48 -17.34
CA PRO A 147 -5.25 28.20 -18.21
C PRO A 147 -4.24 27.20 -17.62
N LYS A 148 -4.05 27.22 -16.29
CA LYS A 148 -3.16 26.31 -15.58
C LYS A 148 -3.73 24.89 -15.50
N GLN A 149 -5.04 24.73 -15.35
CA GLN A 149 -5.72 23.43 -15.39
C GLN A 149 -5.65 22.82 -16.78
N ILE A 150 -5.91 23.61 -17.84
CA ILE A 150 -5.78 23.16 -19.24
C ILE A 150 -4.35 22.71 -19.53
N LYS A 151 -3.35 23.49 -19.11
CA LYS A 151 -1.93 23.10 -19.20
C LYS A 151 -1.64 21.77 -18.48
N ARG A 152 -2.23 21.54 -17.31
CA ARG A 152 -2.11 20.27 -16.58
C ARG A 152 -2.74 19.12 -17.37
N LYS A 153 -3.95 19.29 -17.93
CA LYS A 153 -4.61 18.28 -18.77
C LYS A 153 -3.76 17.89 -19.97
N ILE A 154 -3.18 18.88 -20.66
CA ILE A 154 -2.23 18.64 -21.77
C ILE A 154 -0.97 17.92 -21.26
N SER A 155 -0.42 18.31 -20.11
CA SER A 155 0.77 17.65 -19.54
C SER A 155 0.51 16.20 -19.13
N VAL A 156 -0.72 15.89 -18.70
CA VAL A 156 -1.16 14.53 -18.39
C VAL A 156 -1.19 13.72 -19.68
N TYR A 157 -1.79 14.24 -20.75
CA TYR A 157 -1.76 13.57 -22.06
C TYR A 157 -0.34 13.26 -22.53
N LYS A 158 0.57 14.24 -22.47
CA LYS A 158 1.99 14.06 -22.82
C LYS A 158 2.71 12.98 -22.01
N ARG A 159 2.34 12.81 -20.73
CA ARG A 159 2.95 11.81 -19.83
C ARG A 159 2.46 10.39 -20.11
N PHE A 160 1.17 10.24 -20.44
CA PHE A 160 0.56 8.94 -20.69
C PHE A 160 0.85 8.42 -22.10
N TYR A 161 0.77 9.29 -23.11
CA TYR A 161 0.92 8.91 -24.52
C TYR A 161 1.91 9.84 -25.24
N PRO A 162 3.21 9.76 -24.94
CA PRO A 162 4.21 10.64 -25.55
C PRO A 162 4.33 10.45 -27.07
N GLU A 163 4.29 9.20 -27.54
CA GLU A 163 4.40 8.86 -28.95
C GLU A 163 3.18 9.34 -29.76
N GLU A 164 1.97 9.09 -29.26
CA GLU A 164 0.73 9.57 -29.89
C GLU A 164 0.69 11.10 -29.97
N PHE A 165 1.11 11.78 -28.88
CA PHE A 165 1.17 13.23 -28.87
C PHE A 165 2.17 13.77 -29.90
N GLN A 166 3.35 13.15 -30.02
CA GLN A 166 4.34 13.55 -31.02
C GLN A 166 3.83 13.37 -32.46
N ALA A 167 3.21 12.22 -32.76
CA ALA A 167 2.58 11.97 -34.05
C ALA A 167 1.47 12.98 -34.35
N PHE A 168 0.66 13.33 -33.36
CA PHE A 168 -0.38 14.35 -33.47
C PHE A 168 0.20 15.75 -33.76
N ILE A 169 1.28 16.16 -33.08
CA ILE A 169 1.92 17.44 -33.38
C ILE A 169 2.55 17.45 -34.77
N ALA A 170 3.17 16.34 -35.19
CA ALA A 170 3.76 16.21 -36.52
C ALA A 170 2.68 16.33 -37.63
N SER A 171 1.51 15.72 -37.45
CA SER A 171 0.42 15.85 -38.41
C SER A 171 -0.13 17.28 -38.49
N LEU A 172 -0.19 18.01 -37.38
CA LEU A 172 -0.56 19.43 -37.39
C LEU A 172 0.46 20.30 -38.12
N GLN A 173 1.75 19.98 -38.06
CA GLN A 173 2.78 20.70 -38.80
C GLN A 173 2.66 20.45 -40.31
N GLN A 174 2.42 19.21 -40.73
CA GLN A 174 2.20 18.88 -42.15
C GLN A 174 1.02 19.65 -42.75
N VAL A 175 -0.12 19.68 -42.07
CA VAL A 175 -1.31 20.41 -42.55
C VAL A 175 -1.04 21.92 -42.72
N LYS A 176 -0.18 22.50 -41.87
CA LYS A 176 0.20 23.92 -42.02
C LYS A 176 1.10 24.18 -43.21
N MET A 177 1.98 23.22 -43.57
CA MET A 177 2.84 23.32 -44.74
C MET A 177 2.04 23.18 -46.04
N ASP A 178 1.04 22.30 -46.08
CA ASP A 178 0.20 22.08 -47.26
C ASP A 178 -0.78 23.25 -47.56
N GLN A 179 -1.00 24.14 -46.60
CA GLN A 179 -1.89 25.30 -46.72
C GLN A 179 -1.17 26.60 -47.11
N GLN A 180 0.16 26.56 -47.29
CA GLN A 180 0.98 27.68 -47.76
C GLN A 180 1.30 27.55 -49.24
#